data_AF-A0A644U7Q2-F1
#
_entry.id   AF-A0A644U7Q2-F1
#
_cell.length_a   1.000
_cell.length_b   1.000
_cell.length_c   1.000
_cell.angle_alpha   90.00
_cell.angle_beta   90.00
_cell.angle_gamma   90.00
#
_symmetry.space_group_name_H-M   'P 1'
#
loop_
_entity.id
_entity.type
_entity.pdbx_description
1 polymer ?
#
loop_
_entity_poly.entity_id
_entity_poly.type
_entity_poly.pdbx_seq_one_letter_code
_entity_poly.pdbx_strand_id
1 'polypeptide(L)' 'MVNKNVFNDHFRLMTPVELCLCMDNEELIKGVNTLEPEERFRFIREFDRELGDIVKRYQEIKARNFSLQLQKD' A
#
# COMPACT_ATOMS: atom_id res chain seq x y z
N MET A 1 18.67 21.79 -11.07
CA MET A 1 18.15 21.05 -9.92
C MET A 1 17.94 19.62 -10.34
N VAL A 2 18.67 18.65 -9.78
CA VAL A 2 18.40 17.23 -10.02
C VAL A 2 17.07 16.96 -9.31
N ASN A 3 16.01 16.68 -10.06
CA ASN A 3 14.74 16.22 -9.48
C ASN A 3 15.06 14.95 -8.69
N LYS A 4 15.14 15.08 -7.37
CA LYS A 4 15.44 13.97 -6.48
C LYS A 4 14.20 13.08 -6.51
N ASN A 5 14.30 11.92 -7.15
CA ASN A 5 13.19 10.99 -7.28
C ASN A 5 13.01 10.27 -5.93
N VAL A 6 12.25 10.91 -5.02
CA VAL A 6 11.97 10.45 -3.66
C VAL A 6 11.42 9.03 -3.67
N PHE A 7 10.63 8.66 -4.69
CA PHE A 7 10.15 7.30 -4.85
C PHE A 7 11.29 6.28 -4.99
N ASN A 8 12.29 6.53 -5.84
CA ASN A 8 13.39 5.59 -6.05
C ASN A 8 14.29 5.44 -4.82
N ASP A 9 14.43 6.50 -4.02
CA ASP A 9 15.17 6.46 -2.76
C ASP A 9 14.47 5.56 -1.72
N HIS A 10 13.14 5.51 -1.75
CA HIS A 10 12.34 4.74 -0.79
C HIS A 10 11.88 3.37 -1.31
N PHE A 11 11.87 3.14 -2.62
CA PHE A 11 11.39 1.91 -3.28
C PHE A 11 12.08 0.64 -2.75
N ARG A 12 13.34 0.74 -2.32
CA ARG A 12 14.11 -0.40 -1.76
C ARG A 12 13.96 -0.58 -0.26
N LEU A 13 13.32 0.35 0.43
CA LEU A 13 13.32 0.46 1.89
C LEU A 13 11.92 0.28 2.51
N MET A 14 10.87 0.40 1.71
CA MET A 14 9.49 0.41 2.16
C MET A 14 8.64 -0.54 1.31
N THR A 15 7.60 -1.10 1.91
CA THR A 15 6.59 -1.84 1.16
C THR A 15 5.77 -0.91 0.28
N PRO A 16 5.08 -1.41 -0.76
CA PRO A 16 4.19 -0.60 -1.58
C PRO A 16 3.11 0.15 -0.79
N VAL A 17 2.53 -0.46 0.25
CA VAL A 17 1.57 0.22 1.12
C VAL A 17 2.24 1.34 1.91
N GLU A 18 3.43 1.11 2.47
CA GLU A 18 4.16 2.14 3.21
C GLU A 18 4.47 3.35 2.32
N LEU A 19 4.90 3.11 1.08
CA LEU A 19 5.10 4.16 0.07
C LEU A 19 3.81 4.91 -0.24
N CYS A 20 2.69 4.20 -0.39
CA CYS A 20 1.39 4.82 -0.64
C CYS A 20 0.92 5.72 0.52
N LEU A 21 1.31 5.42 1.76
CA LEU A 21 0.96 6.24 2.92
C LEU A 21 1.89 7.46 3.07
N CYS A 22 3.11 7.40 2.52
CA CYS A 22 4.12 8.45 2.61
C CYS A 22 4.11 9.43 1.42
N MET A 23 3.43 9.11 0.33
CA MET A 23 3.43 9.89 -0.91
C MET A 23 2.01 10.21 -1.35
N ASP A 24 1.82 11.34 -2.02
CA ASP A 24 0.57 11.57 -2.74
C ASP A 24 0.46 10.66 -3.99
N ASN A 25 -0.75 10.54 -4.51
CA ASN A 25 -1.04 9.66 -5.64
C ASN A 25 -0.27 10.04 -6.90
N GLU A 26 -0.04 11.33 -7.16
CA GLU A 26 0.64 11.78 -8.37
C GLU A 26 2.13 11.44 -8.32
N GLU A 27 2.79 11.66 -7.19
CA GLU A 27 4.18 11.33 -6.96
C GLU A 27 4.41 9.82 -6.97
N LEU A 28 3.48 9.03 -6.40
CA LEU A 28 3.53 7.57 -6.47
C LEU A 28 3.42 7.08 -7.93
N ILE A 29 2.46 7.61 -8.70
CA ILE A 29 2.28 7.23 -10.12
C ILE A 29 3.53 7.60 -10.93
N LYS A 30 4.07 8.81 -10.75
CA LYS A 30 5.32 9.23 -11.40
C LYS A 30 6.45 8.26 -11.07
N GLY A 31 6.62 7.92 -9.80
CA GLY A 31 7.63 6.97 -9.31
C GLY A 31 7.51 5.59 -9.95
N VAL A 32 6.32 4.98 -9.90
CA VAL A 32 6.03 3.67 -10.49
C VAL A 32 6.28 3.65 -12.00
N ASN A 33 6.02 4.77 -12.70
CA ASN A 33 6.32 4.91 -14.12
C ASN A 33 7.82 4.96 -14.44
N THR A 34 8.68 5.24 -13.46
CA THR A 34 10.14 5.18 -13.64
C THR A 34 10.73 3.77 -13.49
N LEU A 35 9.94 2.81 -13.00
CA LEU A 35 10.38 1.42 -12.83
C LEU A 35 10.44 0.69 -14.17
N GLU A 36 11.40 -0.24 -14.27
CA GLU A 36 11.46 -1.22 -15.36
C GLU A 36 10.20 -2.11 -15.36
N PRO A 37 9.78 -2.67 -16.50
CA PRO A 37 8.52 -3.42 -16.60
C PRO A 37 8.37 -4.55 -15.56
N GLU A 38 9.43 -5.29 -15.27
CA GLU A 38 9.42 -6.36 -14.28
C GLU A 38 9.28 -5.85 -12.84
N GLU A 39 9.94 -4.74 -12.52
CA GLU A 39 9.86 -4.09 -11.21
C GLU A 39 8.48 -3.49 -10.99
N ARG A 40 7.92 -2.84 -12.03
CA ARG A 40 6.55 -2.31 -12.01
C ARG A 40 5.53 -3.42 -11.77
N PHE A 41 5.64 -4.54 -12.50
CA PHE A 41 4.76 -5.68 -12.31
C PHE A 41 4.86 -6.24 -10.88
N ARG A 42 6.08 -6.39 -10.36
CA ARG A 42 6.31 -6.85 -9.00
C ARG A 42 5.69 -5.90 -7.97
N PHE A 43 5.91 -4.60 -8.13
CA PHE A 43 5.37 -3.57 -7.24
C PHE A 43 3.85 -3.63 -7.18
N ILE A 44 3.16 -3.64 -8.33
CA ILE A 44 1.69 -3.69 -8.39
C ILE A 44 1.18 -4.97 -7.73
N ARG A 45 1.78 -6.13 -8.04
CA ARG A 45 1.38 -7.42 -7.46
C ARG A 45 1.56 -7.47 -5.94
N GLU A 46 2.66 -6.92 -5.43
CA GLU A 46 2.90 -6.84 -3.98
C GLU A 46 1.94 -5.87 -3.31
N PHE A 47 1.63 -4.75 -3.96
CA PHE A 47 0.67 -3.78 -3.46
C PHE A 47 -0.74 -4.37 -3.36
N ASP A 48 -1.22 -5.05 -4.40
CA ASP A 48 -2.51 -5.73 -4.40
C ASP A 48 -2.62 -6.77 -3.29
N ARG A 49 -1.55 -7.55 -3.07
CA ARG A 49 -1.49 -8.55 -2.00
C ARG A 49 -1.62 -7.88 -0.62
N GLU A 50 -0.83 -6.83 -0.37
CA GLU A 50 -0.84 -6.13 0.91
C GLU A 50 -2.19 -5.46 1.20
N LEU A 51 -2.81 -4.84 0.19
CA LEU A 51 -4.16 -4.28 0.32
C LEU A 51 -5.19 -5.37 0.63
N GLY A 52 -5.09 -6.54 -0.02
CA GLY A 52 -5.94 -7.69 0.28
C GLY A 52 -5.83 -8.14 1.74
N ASP A 53 -4.61 -8.24 2.27
CA ASP A 53 -4.37 -8.61 3.66
C ASP A 53 -4.92 -7.56 4.64
N ILE A 54 -4.77 -6.27 4.34
CA ILE A 54 -5.32 -5.17 5.15
C ILE A 54 -6.85 -5.21 5.16
N VAL A 55 -7.49 -5.38 4.00
CA VAL A 55 -8.95 -5.47 3.88
C VAL A 55 -9.47 -6.67 4.66
N LYS A 56 -8.82 -7.83 4.54
CA LYS A 56 -9.19 -9.04 5.30
C LYS A 56 -9.12 -8.79 6.81
N ARG A 57 -8.02 -8.22 7.30
CA ARG A 57 -7.88 -7.86 8.72
C ARG A 57 -8.96 -6.88 9.19
N TYR A 58 -9.28 -5.88 8.38
CA TYR A 58 -10.35 -4.94 8.67
C TYR A 58 -11.72 -5.63 8.76
N GLN A 59 -12.04 -6.55 7.85
CA GLN A 59 -13.27 -7.32 7.88
C GLN A 59 -13.37 -8.19 9.15
N GLU A 60 -12.28 -8.85 9.56
CA GLU A 60 -12.21 -9.63 10.79
C GLU A 60 -12.43 -8.77 12.04
N ILE A 61 -11.81 -7.58 12.11
CA ILE A 61 -12.01 -6.61 13.20
C ILE A 61 -13.48 -6.15 13.24
N LYS A 62 -14.04 -5.78 12.09
CA LYS A 62 -15.43 -5.34 11.97
C LYS A 62 -16.40 -6.42 12.45
N ALA A 63 -16.21 -7.67 12.02
CA ALA A 63 -17.05 -8.80 12.42
C ALA A 63 -17.02 -9.01 13.95
N ARG A 64 -15.83 -9.01 14.56
CA ARG A 64 -15.68 -9.17 16.02
C ARG A 64 -16.34 -8.05 16.81
N ASN A 65 -16.19 -6.80 16.37
CA ASN A 65 -16.82 -5.66 17.04
C ASN A 65 -18.35 -5.69 16.93
N PHE A 66 -18.91 -6.16 15.82
CA PHE A 66 -20.36 -6.34 15.67
C PHE A 66 -20.89 -7.46 16.58
N SER A 67 -20.17 -8.58 16.70
CA SER A 67 -20.52 -9.65 17.63
C SER A 67 -20.47 -9.20 19.10
N LEU A 68 -19.54 -8.31 19.46
CA LEU A 68 -19.45 -7.75 20.81
C LEU A 68 -20.59 -6.77 21.14
N GLN A 69 -21.17 -6.10 20.14
CA GLN A 69 -22.33 -5.23 20.34
C GLN A 69 -23.60 -6.04 20.64
N LEU A 70 -23.83 -7.14 19.93
CA LEU A 70 -24.99 -8.02 20.11
C LEU A 70 -24.99 -8.82 21.44
N GLN A 71 -23.87 -8.89 22.15
CA GLN A 71 -23.78 -9.56 23.47
C GLN A 71 -24.06 -8.62 24.65
N LYS A 72 -24.22 -7.33 24.39
CA LYS A 72 -24.52 -6.31 25.41
C LYS A 72 -25.99 -5.91 25.47
N ASP A 73 -26.78 -6.38 24.51
CA ASP A 73 -28.24 -6.27 24.44
C ASP A 73 -28.90 -7.59 24.90
#